data_AF-A0A1F9Z396-F1
#
_entry.id   AF-A0A1F9Z396-F1
#
_cell.length_a   1.000
_cell.length_b   1.000
_cell.length_c   1.000
_cell.angle_alpha   90.00
_cell.angle_beta   90.00
_cell.angle_gamma   90.00
#
_symmetry.space_group_name_H-M   'P 1'
#
loop_
_entity.id
_entity.type
_entity.pdbx_description
1 polymer ?
#
loop_
_entity_poly.entity_id
_entity_poly.type
_entity_poly.pdbx_seq_one_letter_code
_entity_poly.pdbx_strand_id
1 'polypeptide(L)'
;MRKVLLSILVVLVLVIIFSKWWPIYKYPAIAGQVFNETTGKPIENMVVVCNYTKTIGALVDNVTRGLGSEVSVTDKEGKYSIPVRRFWHLIPSWFPLGGAWQYEVAISFAHPLYETKNQLNTQGLSWRENRGKTLYRQTKGKIDLDIKLLSLEEKYVNNVNKLDKKKVAIEFNSLIESKETGFYWLYLKKKGVNFNLEEDYKVWDKIAKNVFIGDKSWLFERYNKTKEKIKKIVKGDDIK
;
A
#
# COMPACT_ATOMS: atom_id res chain seq x y z
N MET A 1 -55.18 10.09 -2.73
CA MET A 1 -54.00 9.20 -2.63
C MET A 1 -53.09 9.22 -3.86
N ARG A 2 -53.59 8.99 -5.08
CA ARG A 2 -52.76 8.93 -6.31
C ARG A 2 -51.92 10.19 -6.59
N LYS A 3 -52.48 11.38 -6.35
CA LYS A 3 -51.76 12.67 -6.50
C LYS A 3 -50.64 12.85 -5.47
N VAL A 4 -50.84 12.37 -4.24
CA VAL A 4 -49.84 12.44 -3.16
C VAL A 4 -48.68 11.48 -3.42
N LEU A 5 -48.98 10.26 -3.89
CA LEU A 5 -47.97 9.30 -4.32
C LEU A 5 -47.14 9.82 -5.50
N LEU A 6 -47.75 10.50 -6.46
CA LEU A 6 -47.05 11.11 -7.59
C LEU A 6 -46.08 12.21 -7.12
N SER A 7 -46.52 13.08 -6.21
CA SER A 7 -45.67 14.14 -5.65
C SER A 7 -44.48 13.58 -4.88
N ILE A 8 -44.68 12.53 -4.08
CA ILE A 8 -43.59 11.84 -3.37
C ILE A 8 -42.59 11.25 -4.36
N LEU A 9 -43.07 10.59 -5.43
CA LEU A 9 -42.23 10.00 -6.46
C LEU A 9 -41.38 11.06 -7.18
N VAL A 10 -41.98 12.19 -7.57
CA VAL A 10 -41.28 13.30 -8.25
C VAL A 10 -40.22 13.91 -7.34
N VAL A 11 -40.52 14.13 -6.06
CA VAL A 11 -39.52 14.62 -5.09
C VAL A 11 -38.38 13.61 -4.94
N LEU A 12 -38.68 12.31 -4.87
CA LEU A 12 -37.65 11.25 -4.79
C LEU A 12 -36.73 11.24 -6.03
N VAL A 13 -37.31 11.37 -7.23
CA VAL A 13 -36.56 11.43 -8.49
C VAL A 13 -35.70 12.69 -8.57
N LEU A 14 -36.22 13.85 -8.17
CA LEU A 14 -35.46 15.09 -8.13
C LEU A 14 -34.33 15.01 -7.10
N VAL A 15 -34.57 14.45 -5.92
CA VAL A 15 -33.53 14.20 -4.91
C VAL A 15 -32.43 13.27 -5.46
N ILE A 16 -32.80 12.22 -6.19
CA ILE A 16 -31.85 11.31 -6.84
C ILE A 16 -31.02 12.07 -7.89
N ILE A 17 -31.65 12.86 -8.77
CA ILE A 17 -30.99 13.59 -9.86
C ILE A 17 -30.09 14.72 -9.33
N PHE A 18 -30.55 15.48 -8.34
CA PHE A 18 -29.82 16.63 -7.78
C PHE A 18 -28.78 16.24 -6.74
N SER A 19 -28.84 15.03 -6.18
CA SER A 19 -27.74 14.49 -5.41
C SER A 19 -26.61 14.05 -6.35
N LYS A 20 -25.65 14.93 -6.60
CA LYS A 20 -24.42 14.70 -7.42
C LYS A 20 -23.56 13.47 -7.00
N TRP A 21 -24.01 12.71 -6.00
CA TRP A 21 -23.24 11.73 -5.23
C TRP A 21 -24.03 10.42 -5.00
N TRP A 22 -25.13 10.22 -5.72
CA TRP A 22 -25.95 9.02 -5.64
C TRP A 22 -26.01 8.25 -6.95
N PRO A 23 -25.97 6.91 -6.95
CA PRO A 23 -25.51 6.02 -5.88
C PRO A 23 -23.99 5.73 -5.98
N ILE A 24 -23.25 6.43 -6.85
CA ILE A 24 -21.87 6.07 -7.20
C ILE A 24 -20.89 7.13 -6.72
N TYR A 25 -20.06 6.78 -5.75
CA TYR A 25 -18.83 7.52 -5.46
C TYR A 25 -17.70 7.05 -6.39
N LYS A 26 -16.91 8.00 -6.92
CA LYS A 26 -15.77 7.72 -7.80
C LYS A 26 -14.50 8.20 -7.13
N TYR A 27 -13.59 7.28 -6.86
CA TYR A 27 -12.24 7.60 -6.44
C TYR A 27 -11.34 7.77 -7.67
N PRO A 28 -10.54 8.85 -7.76
CA PRO A 28 -9.70 9.11 -8.94
C PRO A 28 -8.72 7.95 -9.21
N ALA A 29 -8.26 7.85 -10.47
CA ALA A 29 -7.15 6.95 -10.78
C ALA A 29 -5.88 7.44 -10.05
N ILE A 30 -5.01 6.51 -9.67
CA ILE A 30 -3.73 6.82 -9.03
C ILE A 30 -2.64 6.28 -9.94
N ALA A 31 -1.69 7.11 -10.34
CA ALA A 31 -0.54 6.68 -11.12
C ALA A 31 0.71 7.41 -10.66
N GLY A 32 1.88 6.88 -11.00
CA GLY A 32 3.13 7.55 -10.67
C GLY A 32 4.31 6.64 -10.91
N GLN A 33 5.47 7.09 -10.43
CA GLN A 33 6.73 6.40 -10.60
C GLN A 33 7.47 6.22 -9.27
N VAL A 34 8.11 5.07 -9.10
CA VAL A 34 8.86 4.72 -7.90
C VAL A 34 10.35 4.73 -8.22
N PHE A 35 11.13 5.43 -7.41
CA PHE A 35 12.57 5.65 -7.61
C PHE A 35 13.38 5.31 -6.37
N ASN A 36 14.61 4.87 -6.60
CA ASN A 36 15.62 4.77 -5.56
C ASN A 36 16.09 6.18 -5.15
N GLU A 37 15.96 6.53 -3.88
CA GLU A 37 16.27 7.86 -3.32
C GLU A 37 17.73 8.26 -3.56
N THR A 38 18.66 7.30 -3.50
CA THR A 38 20.10 7.55 -3.63
C THR A 38 20.54 7.63 -5.09
N THR A 39 20.08 6.71 -5.93
CA THR A 39 20.57 6.59 -7.31
C THR A 39 19.71 7.30 -8.35
N GLY A 40 18.49 7.70 -7.97
CA GLY A 40 17.48 8.24 -8.90
C GLY A 40 16.94 7.22 -9.90
N LYS A 41 17.41 5.96 -9.87
CA LYS A 41 16.99 4.92 -10.81
C LYS A 41 15.55 4.45 -10.50
N PRO A 42 14.78 4.09 -11.53
CA PRO A 42 13.45 3.52 -11.33
C PRO A 42 13.52 2.16 -10.62
N ILE A 43 12.45 1.83 -9.88
CA ILE A 43 12.31 0.55 -9.17
C ILE A 43 11.23 -0.27 -9.86
N GLU A 44 11.64 -1.31 -10.57
CA GLU A 44 10.76 -2.34 -11.16
C GLU A 44 10.23 -3.31 -10.10
N ASN A 45 9.13 -4.00 -10.40
CA ASN A 45 8.57 -5.09 -9.58
C ASN A 45 8.13 -4.68 -8.16
N MET A 46 7.92 -3.39 -7.89
CA MET A 46 7.32 -2.90 -6.65
C MET A 46 5.83 -3.22 -6.67
N VAL A 47 5.33 -3.91 -5.65
CA VAL A 47 3.89 -4.13 -5.47
C VAL A 47 3.30 -2.91 -4.77
N VAL A 48 2.35 -2.26 -5.44
CA VAL A 48 1.62 -1.10 -4.95
C VAL A 48 0.21 -1.53 -4.59
N VAL A 49 -0.18 -1.40 -3.32
CA VAL A 49 -1.51 -1.78 -2.83
C VAL A 49 -2.27 -0.52 -2.43
N CYS A 50 -3.48 -0.36 -2.92
CA CYS A 50 -4.44 0.64 -2.45
C CYS A 50 -5.56 -0.07 -1.70
N ASN A 51 -5.62 0.13 -0.38
CA ASN A 51 -6.71 -0.35 0.45
C ASN A 51 -7.74 0.76 0.63
N TYR A 52 -8.96 0.50 0.19
CA TYR A 52 -10.05 1.46 0.28
C TYR A 52 -10.87 1.17 1.53
N THR A 53 -10.99 2.16 2.41
CA THR A 53 -11.82 2.09 3.61
C THR A 53 -12.90 3.15 3.57
N LYS A 54 -13.97 2.84 4.28
CA LYS A 54 -15.15 3.67 4.42
C LYS A 54 -15.42 3.88 5.89
N THR A 55 -15.43 5.12 6.32
CA THR A 55 -15.70 5.50 7.70
C THR A 55 -17.06 6.18 7.76
N ILE A 56 -17.90 5.73 8.69
CA ILE A 56 -19.24 6.25 8.96
C ILE A 56 -19.21 6.92 10.33
N GLY A 57 -19.56 8.20 10.40
CA GLY A 57 -19.79 8.85 11.68
C GLY A 57 -21.01 8.27 12.38
N ALA A 58 -20.83 7.71 13.58
CA ALA A 58 -21.95 7.31 14.45
C ALA A 58 -21.93 8.12 15.76
N LEU A 59 -23.05 8.08 16.49
CA LEU A 59 -23.25 8.87 17.71
C LEU A 59 -22.30 8.51 18.87
N VAL A 60 -21.71 7.30 18.84
CA VAL A 60 -20.87 6.77 19.92
C VAL A 60 -19.43 6.58 19.46
N ASP A 61 -19.22 6.01 18.27
CA ASP A 61 -17.89 5.85 17.66
C ASP A 61 -18.01 5.72 16.14
N ASN A 62 -16.92 5.97 15.42
CA ASN A 62 -16.88 5.82 13.97
C ASN A 62 -16.83 4.34 13.58
N VAL A 63 -17.63 3.95 12.58
CA VAL A 63 -17.59 2.60 12.02
C VAL A 63 -16.76 2.60 10.75
N THR A 64 -15.60 1.95 10.77
CA THR A 64 -14.73 1.79 9.60
C THR A 64 -14.90 0.42 8.95
N ARG A 65 -15.12 0.38 7.63
CA ARG A 65 -15.27 -0.85 6.85
C ARG A 65 -14.36 -0.85 5.62
N GLY A 66 -13.69 -1.97 5.37
CA GLY A 66 -12.95 -2.20 4.14
C GLY A 66 -13.88 -2.36 2.94
N LEU A 67 -13.61 -1.64 1.85
CA LEU A 67 -14.37 -1.70 0.58
C LEU A 67 -13.68 -2.58 -0.48
N GLY A 68 -12.43 -2.96 -0.22
CA GLY A 68 -11.60 -3.77 -1.11
C GLY A 68 -10.23 -3.14 -1.33
N SER A 69 -9.43 -3.84 -2.13
CA SER A 69 -8.07 -3.43 -2.45
C SER A 69 -7.83 -3.50 -3.95
N GLU A 70 -7.06 -2.55 -4.47
CA GLU A 70 -6.49 -2.62 -5.80
C GLU A 70 -4.98 -2.80 -5.68
N VAL A 71 -4.40 -3.56 -6.60
CA VAL A 71 -2.98 -3.85 -6.57
C VAL A 71 -2.38 -3.69 -7.97
N SER A 72 -1.25 -3.01 -8.07
CA SER A 72 -0.45 -2.83 -9.28
C SER A 72 1.00 -3.28 -9.02
N VAL A 73 1.73 -3.59 -10.09
CA VAL A 73 3.19 -3.81 -10.04
C VAL A 73 3.85 -2.71 -10.88
N THR A 74 5.02 -2.21 -10.46
CA THR A 74 5.78 -1.28 -11.28
C THR A 74 6.47 -1.96 -12.46
N ASP A 75 6.51 -1.28 -13.60
CA ASP A 75 7.24 -1.73 -14.79
C ASP A 75 8.76 -1.42 -14.71
N LYS A 76 9.50 -1.69 -15.80
CA LYS A 76 10.94 -1.39 -15.95
C LYS A 76 11.30 0.07 -15.76
N GLU A 77 10.35 0.97 -16.04
CA GLU A 77 10.51 2.40 -15.81
C GLU A 77 10.06 2.78 -14.40
N GLY A 78 9.67 1.83 -13.55
CA GLY A 78 9.19 2.07 -12.19
C GLY A 78 7.79 2.66 -12.14
N LYS A 79 7.04 2.67 -13.24
CA LYS A 79 5.71 3.26 -13.33
C LYS A 79 4.63 2.29 -12.87
N TYR A 80 3.61 2.81 -12.19
CA TYR A 80 2.42 2.05 -11.80
C TYR A 80 1.16 2.84 -12.10
N SER A 81 0.04 2.12 -12.23
CA SER A 81 -1.27 2.72 -12.44
C SER A 81 -2.37 1.88 -11.79
N ILE A 82 -3.18 2.53 -10.98
CA ILE A 82 -4.37 1.99 -10.32
C ILE A 82 -5.58 2.72 -10.91
N PRO A 83 -6.54 1.99 -11.52
CA PRO A 83 -7.64 2.61 -12.23
C PRO A 83 -8.62 3.32 -11.29
N VAL A 84 -9.52 4.11 -11.88
CA VAL A 84 -10.65 4.73 -11.17
C VAL A 84 -11.46 3.64 -10.47
N ARG A 85 -11.66 3.77 -9.15
CA ARG A 85 -12.50 2.86 -8.37
C ARG A 85 -13.87 3.49 -8.14
N ARG A 86 -14.93 2.69 -8.33
CA ARG A 86 -16.32 3.12 -8.12
C ARG A 86 -16.92 2.37 -6.95
N PHE A 87 -17.58 3.09 -6.07
CA PHE A 87 -18.25 2.54 -4.90
C PHE A 87 -19.74 2.85 -4.98
N TRP A 88 -20.57 1.82 -4.78
CA TRP A 88 -22.02 1.94 -4.78
C TRP A 88 -22.54 2.11 -3.37
N HIS A 89 -23.53 2.99 -3.20
CA HIS A 89 -24.16 3.28 -1.91
C HIS A 89 -25.67 3.20 -2.01
N LEU A 90 -26.25 2.58 -0.99
CA LEU A 90 -27.69 2.43 -0.79
C LEU A 90 -28.29 3.49 0.14
N ILE A 91 -27.48 4.36 0.79
CA ILE A 91 -27.94 5.46 1.67
C ILE A 91 -27.12 6.74 1.41
N PRO A 92 -27.75 7.91 1.12
CA PRO A 92 -27.01 9.07 0.61
C PRO A 92 -26.07 9.67 1.65
N SER A 93 -25.10 10.47 1.22
CA SER A 93 -24.12 11.10 2.11
C SER A 93 -24.62 12.18 3.04
N TRP A 94 -25.81 12.67 2.75
CA TRP A 94 -26.50 13.72 3.49
C TRP A 94 -27.70 13.15 4.28
N PHE A 95 -27.85 11.82 4.33
CA PHE A 95 -28.95 11.20 5.06
C PHE A 95 -28.69 11.27 6.58
N PRO A 96 -29.62 11.82 7.37
CA PRO A 96 -29.38 12.22 8.76
C PRO A 96 -29.07 11.05 9.72
N LEU A 97 -29.44 9.82 9.37
CA LEU A 97 -29.11 8.62 10.15
C LEU A 97 -27.75 7.99 9.79
N GLY A 98 -27.06 8.49 8.75
CA GLY A 98 -25.90 7.82 8.14
C GLY A 98 -24.54 8.47 8.40
N GLY A 99 -24.47 9.59 9.12
CA GLY A 99 -23.22 10.35 9.29
C GLY A 99 -22.62 10.84 7.95
N ALA A 100 -21.61 11.72 8.01
CA ALA A 100 -20.85 12.06 6.82
C ALA A 100 -19.95 10.87 6.43
N TRP A 101 -20.15 10.27 5.26
CA TRP A 101 -19.24 9.21 4.79
C TRP A 101 -17.87 9.81 4.48
N GLN A 102 -16.84 9.16 4.98
CA GLN A 102 -15.46 9.47 4.62
C GLN A 102 -14.85 8.28 3.89
N TYR A 103 -14.24 8.53 2.73
CA TYR A 103 -13.50 7.53 1.98
C TYR A 103 -12.02 7.78 2.17
N GLU A 104 -11.35 6.73 2.63
CA GLU A 104 -9.92 6.71 2.86
C GLU A 104 -9.28 5.73 1.90
N VAL A 105 -8.13 6.12 1.38
CA VAL A 105 -7.24 5.19 0.69
C VAL A 105 -5.93 5.18 1.42
N ALA A 106 -5.53 4.00 1.84
CA ALA A 106 -4.20 3.72 2.34
C ALA A 106 -3.40 3.09 1.20
N ILE A 107 -2.37 3.80 0.74
CA ILE A 107 -1.45 3.31 -0.30
C ILE A 107 -0.21 2.76 0.39
N SER A 108 0.16 1.53 0.06
CA SER A 108 1.40 0.89 0.52
C SER A 108 2.26 0.39 -0.64
N PHE A 109 3.57 0.42 -0.44
CA PHE A 109 4.58 0.03 -1.42
C PHE A 109 5.44 -1.08 -0.82
N ALA A 110 5.46 -2.24 -1.45
CA ALA A 110 6.17 -3.42 -1.00
C ALA A 110 7.16 -3.92 -2.07
N HIS A 111 8.42 -4.07 -1.66
CA HIS A 111 9.47 -4.70 -2.46
C HIS A 111 10.53 -5.32 -1.52
N PRO A 112 11.11 -6.48 -1.83
CA PRO A 112 12.04 -7.23 -0.99
C PRO A 112 13.30 -6.42 -0.64
N LEU A 113 13.83 -5.66 -1.58
CA LEU A 113 15.09 -4.91 -1.45
C LEU A 113 14.96 -3.44 -1.06
N TYR A 114 13.75 -2.93 -0.87
CA TYR A 114 13.51 -1.54 -0.49
C TYR A 114 12.74 -1.45 0.83
N GLU A 115 12.85 -0.29 1.47
CA GLU A 115 12.04 0.06 2.61
C GLU A 115 10.55 0.09 2.22
N THR A 116 9.71 -0.54 3.04
CA THR A 116 8.26 -0.53 2.85
C THR A 116 7.69 0.79 3.36
N LYS A 117 6.98 1.55 2.52
CA LYS A 117 6.17 2.70 2.96
C LYS A 117 4.73 2.23 3.13
N ASN A 118 4.31 2.04 4.38
CA ASN A 118 3.08 1.31 4.70
C ASN A 118 1.79 2.12 4.72
N GLN A 119 1.83 3.46 4.69
CA GLN A 119 0.58 4.21 4.74
C GLN A 119 0.74 5.65 4.26
N LEU A 120 0.38 5.91 3.01
CA LEU A 120 -0.05 7.25 2.59
C LEU A 120 -1.57 7.29 2.69
N ASN A 121 -2.09 7.89 3.76
CA ASN A 121 -3.53 8.10 3.94
C ASN A 121 -3.98 9.33 3.16
N THR A 122 -4.98 9.17 2.31
CA THR A 122 -5.47 10.30 1.49
C THR A 122 -6.30 11.33 2.23
N GLN A 123 -6.75 11.04 3.47
CA GLN A 123 -7.23 12.07 4.40
C GLN A 123 -6.11 13.05 4.83
N GLY A 124 -4.85 12.62 4.76
CA GLY A 124 -3.65 13.44 4.96
C GLY A 124 -3.10 14.07 3.68
N LEU A 125 -3.75 13.91 2.53
CA LEU A 125 -3.43 14.63 1.28
C LEU A 125 -4.20 15.97 1.19
N SER A 126 -4.53 16.57 2.34
CA SER A 126 -4.85 18.00 2.38
C SER A 126 -3.56 18.78 2.08
N TRP A 127 -3.67 19.83 1.26
CA TRP A 127 -2.61 20.76 0.84
C TRP A 127 -1.57 21.00 1.94
N ARG A 128 -0.52 20.18 1.97
CA ARG A 128 0.71 20.42 2.73
C ARG A 128 1.82 19.83 1.89
N GLU A 129 2.67 20.71 1.36
CA GLU A 129 4.05 20.35 1.03
C GLU A 129 4.65 19.74 2.30
N ASN A 130 4.68 18.41 2.36
CA ASN A 130 5.29 17.73 3.46
C ASN A 130 6.78 17.78 3.19
N ARG A 131 7.46 18.72 3.85
CA ARG A 131 8.90 19.02 3.79
C ARG A 131 9.75 17.80 3.33
N GLY A 132 9.88 17.66 2.01
CA GLY A 132 10.96 16.92 1.36
C GLY A 132 10.79 15.47 0.86
N LYS A 133 9.65 14.73 0.98
CA LYS A 133 9.71 13.26 0.68
C LYS A 133 8.61 12.56 -0.16
N THR A 134 7.52 13.21 -0.55
CA THR A 134 6.51 12.60 -1.44
C THR A 134 5.95 13.66 -2.38
N LEU A 135 6.15 13.51 -3.69
CA LEU A 135 5.61 14.43 -4.70
C LEU A 135 4.26 13.87 -5.15
N TYR A 136 3.18 14.59 -4.89
CA TYR A 136 1.88 14.25 -5.46
C TYR A 136 1.22 15.45 -6.10
N ARG A 137 0.52 15.21 -7.21
CA ARG A 137 -0.28 16.20 -7.92
C ARG A 137 -1.66 15.63 -8.17
N GLN A 138 -2.69 16.28 -7.63
CA GLN A 138 -4.07 15.89 -7.91
C GLN A 138 -4.63 16.77 -9.03
N THR A 139 -5.08 16.15 -10.11
CA THR A 139 -5.89 16.78 -11.15
C THR A 139 -7.30 16.18 -11.13
N LYS A 140 -8.24 16.78 -11.87
CA LYS A 140 -9.63 16.30 -11.89
C LYS A 140 -9.70 14.86 -12.41
N GLY A 141 -9.85 13.90 -11.50
CA GLY A 141 -9.97 12.47 -11.81
C GLY A 141 -8.67 11.65 -11.75
N LYS A 142 -7.52 12.26 -11.44
CA LYS A 142 -6.22 11.57 -11.34
C LYS A 142 -5.37 12.10 -10.18
N ILE A 143 -4.70 11.19 -9.48
CA ILE A 143 -3.64 11.47 -8.51
C ILE A 143 -2.34 10.98 -9.13
N ASP A 144 -1.44 11.91 -9.47
CA ASP A 144 -0.04 11.60 -9.78
C ASP A 144 0.71 11.51 -8.45
N LEU A 145 1.41 10.40 -8.19
CA LEU A 145 2.08 10.12 -6.92
C LEU A 145 3.45 9.49 -7.18
N ASP A 146 4.49 10.30 -7.13
CA ASP A 146 5.87 9.83 -7.27
C ASP A 146 6.48 9.57 -5.89
N ILE A 147 7.17 8.44 -5.77
CA ILE A 147 7.72 7.96 -4.51
C ILE A 147 9.21 7.70 -4.64
N LYS A 148 9.97 8.24 -3.70
CA LYS A 148 11.38 7.89 -3.48
C LYS A 148 11.49 6.92 -2.32
N LEU A 149 12.24 5.83 -2.49
CA LEU A 149 12.48 4.81 -1.47
C LEU A 149 13.98 4.55 -1.32
N LEU A 150 14.40 4.28 -0.08
CA LEU A 150 15.76 3.86 0.21
C LEU A 150 15.89 2.35 0.03
N SER A 151 17.01 1.89 -0.54
CA SER A 151 17.32 0.47 -0.57
C SER A 151 17.68 -0.02 0.83
N LEU A 152 17.41 -1.30 1.13
CA LEU A 152 17.79 -1.88 2.41
C LEU A 152 19.32 -1.90 2.58
N GLU A 153 20.07 -2.02 1.49
CA GLU A 153 21.53 -1.95 1.51
C GLU A 153 22.02 -0.56 1.90
N GLU A 154 21.44 0.51 1.33
CA GLU A 154 21.79 1.88 1.73
C GLU A 154 21.43 2.13 3.20
N LYS A 155 20.26 1.63 3.64
CA LYS A 155 19.78 1.77 5.02
C LYS A 155 20.65 1.01 6.03
N TYR A 156 21.03 -0.23 5.74
CA TYR A 156 21.61 -1.16 6.70
C TYR A 156 23.02 -1.66 6.35
N VAL A 157 23.69 -1.11 5.33
CA VAL A 157 25.11 -1.39 5.07
C VAL A 157 25.88 -0.08 5.06
N ASN A 158 25.45 0.88 4.24
CA ASN A 158 26.17 2.16 4.10
C ASN A 158 26.07 3.04 5.35
N ASN A 159 25.03 2.87 6.17
CA ASN A 159 24.80 3.66 7.39
C ASN A 159 25.04 2.89 8.71
N VAL A 160 25.55 1.64 8.67
CA VAL A 160 25.70 0.77 9.86
C VAL A 160 26.58 1.35 10.95
N ASN A 161 27.67 2.03 10.55
CA ASN A 161 28.65 2.58 11.50
C ASN A 161 28.09 3.72 12.37
N LYS A 162 26.87 4.21 12.07
CA LYS A 162 26.20 5.27 12.81
C LYS A 162 25.04 4.79 13.69
N LEU A 163 24.74 3.49 13.70
CA LEU A 163 23.51 2.95 14.30
C LEU A 163 23.79 1.88 15.37
N ASP A 164 22.88 1.78 16.34
CA ASP A 164 22.86 0.69 17.33
C ASP A 164 22.59 -0.64 16.62
N LYS A 165 23.62 -1.49 16.55
CA LYS A 165 23.60 -2.77 15.83
C LYS A 165 22.46 -3.69 16.27
N LYS A 166 22.10 -3.70 17.56
CA LYS A 166 21.04 -4.57 18.07
C LYS A 166 19.67 -4.09 17.59
N LYS A 167 19.43 -2.77 17.57
CA LYS A 167 18.20 -2.19 17.02
C LYS A 167 18.09 -2.44 15.52
N VAL A 168 19.17 -2.23 14.78
CA VAL A 168 19.23 -2.52 13.34
C VAL A 168 18.93 -3.98 13.05
N ALA A 169 19.50 -4.90 13.82
CA ALA A 169 19.25 -6.33 13.72
C ALA A 169 17.79 -6.73 13.97
N ILE A 170 17.15 -6.14 14.98
CA ILE A 170 15.73 -6.37 15.29
C ILE A 170 14.85 -5.83 14.16
N GLU A 171 15.13 -4.61 13.70
CA GLU A 171 14.37 -3.95 12.64
C GLU A 171 14.47 -4.73 11.31
N PHE A 172 15.68 -5.15 10.93
CA PHE A 172 15.90 -5.95 9.74
C PHE A 172 15.16 -7.28 9.82
N ASN A 173 15.26 -8.02 10.94
CA ASN A 173 14.51 -9.27 11.13
C ASN A 173 13.00 -9.06 11.02
N SER A 174 12.45 -8.06 11.72
CA SER A 174 11.02 -7.75 11.66
C SER A 174 10.57 -7.43 10.23
N LEU A 175 11.40 -6.73 9.45
CA LEU A 175 11.11 -6.41 8.07
C LEU A 175 11.11 -7.66 7.19
N ILE A 176 12.10 -8.56 7.32
CA ILE A 176 12.10 -9.83 6.57
C ILE A 176 10.92 -10.72 7.00
N GLU A 177 10.58 -10.75 8.28
CA GLU A 177 9.41 -11.45 8.83
C GLU A 177 8.09 -10.92 8.26
N SER A 178 7.92 -9.61 8.17
CA SER A 178 6.71 -9.03 7.55
C SER A 178 6.58 -9.44 6.08
N LYS A 179 7.71 -9.67 5.41
CA LYS A 179 7.83 -10.17 4.04
C LYS A 179 7.71 -11.70 3.96
N GLU A 180 7.68 -12.42 5.09
CA GLU A 180 7.41 -13.86 5.15
C GLU A 180 6.01 -14.26 4.72
N THR A 181 5.08 -13.31 4.71
CA THR A 181 3.69 -13.60 4.37
C THR A 181 3.53 -14.14 2.95
N GLY A 182 4.60 -14.18 2.15
CA GLY A 182 4.59 -14.72 0.79
C GLY A 182 3.75 -13.89 -0.18
N PHE A 183 2.94 -12.96 0.33
CA PHE A 183 1.97 -12.19 -0.43
C PHE A 183 2.63 -11.45 -1.59
N TYR A 184 3.78 -10.79 -1.36
CA TYR A 184 4.52 -10.12 -2.43
C TYR A 184 4.91 -11.10 -3.55
N TRP A 185 5.62 -12.19 -3.22
CA TRP A 185 6.12 -13.15 -4.21
C TRP A 185 5.01 -13.94 -4.90
N LEU A 186 4.03 -14.41 -4.14
CA LEU A 186 2.84 -15.09 -4.65
C LEU A 186 2.06 -14.18 -5.58
N TYR A 187 1.97 -12.89 -5.25
CA TYR A 187 1.31 -11.91 -6.10
C TYR A 187 2.08 -11.70 -7.40
N LEU A 188 3.40 -11.50 -7.35
CA LEU A 188 4.23 -11.39 -8.57
C LEU A 188 4.11 -12.64 -9.45
N LYS A 189 4.18 -13.84 -8.84
CA LYS A 189 4.00 -15.12 -9.53
C LYS A 189 2.63 -15.21 -10.21
N LYS A 190 1.56 -14.85 -9.49
CA LYS A 190 0.18 -14.82 -10.04
C LYS A 190 0.03 -13.81 -11.18
N LYS A 191 0.80 -12.73 -11.17
CA LYS A 191 0.83 -11.72 -12.24
C LYS A 191 1.74 -12.07 -13.40
N GLY A 192 2.44 -13.21 -13.36
CA GLY A 192 3.40 -13.58 -14.41
C GLY A 192 4.58 -12.62 -14.50
N VAL A 193 4.86 -11.89 -13.43
CA VAL A 193 6.01 -10.97 -13.34
C VAL A 193 7.25 -11.82 -13.10
N ASN A 194 8.28 -11.63 -13.93
CA ASN A 194 9.54 -12.31 -13.73
C ASN A 194 10.30 -11.65 -12.56
N PHE A 195 10.67 -12.45 -11.57
CA PHE A 195 11.47 -12.00 -10.43
C PHE A 195 12.51 -13.07 -10.07
N ASN A 196 13.67 -12.64 -9.56
CA ASN A 196 14.76 -13.54 -9.21
C ASN A 196 14.94 -13.59 -7.69
N LEU A 197 14.20 -14.51 -7.06
CA LEU A 197 14.27 -14.73 -5.62
C LEU A 197 15.70 -15.04 -5.14
N GLU A 198 16.52 -15.72 -5.94
CA GLU A 198 17.89 -16.05 -5.57
C GLU A 198 18.78 -14.81 -5.50
N GLU A 199 18.63 -13.88 -6.45
CA GLU A 199 19.31 -12.58 -6.40
C GLU A 199 18.88 -11.75 -5.21
N ASP A 200 17.57 -11.71 -4.92
CA ASP A 200 17.05 -10.98 -3.76
C ASP A 200 17.62 -11.54 -2.44
N TYR A 201 17.75 -12.87 -2.32
CA TYR A 201 18.41 -13.49 -1.17
C TYR A 201 19.89 -13.20 -1.07
N LYS A 202 20.61 -13.11 -2.19
CA LYS A 202 22.03 -12.74 -2.17
C LYS A 202 22.21 -11.35 -1.57
N VAL A 203 21.31 -10.42 -1.88
CA VAL A 203 21.30 -9.08 -1.27
C VAL A 203 20.97 -9.16 0.22
N TRP A 204 19.95 -9.93 0.61
CA TRP A 204 19.61 -10.11 2.02
C TRP A 204 20.74 -10.74 2.83
N ASP A 205 21.42 -11.77 2.29
CA ASP A 205 22.57 -12.40 2.94
C ASP A 205 23.73 -11.44 3.08
N LYS A 206 23.98 -10.60 2.08
CA LYS A 206 25.01 -9.55 2.16
C LYS A 206 24.69 -8.58 3.30
N ILE A 207 23.45 -8.12 3.41
CA ILE A 207 23.02 -7.23 4.49
C ILE A 207 23.14 -7.94 5.84
N ALA A 208 22.60 -9.16 5.96
CA ALA A 208 22.64 -9.96 7.18
C ALA A 208 24.08 -10.19 7.65
N LYS A 209 25.01 -10.53 6.76
CA LYS A 209 26.42 -10.69 7.11
C LYS A 209 27.04 -9.42 7.69
N ASN A 210 26.63 -8.23 7.24
CA ASN A 210 27.10 -6.96 7.79
C ASN A 210 26.42 -6.59 9.13
N VAL A 211 25.13 -6.88 9.24
CA VAL A 211 24.32 -6.60 10.45
C VAL A 211 24.71 -7.54 11.61
N PHE A 212 25.00 -8.80 11.30
CA PHE A 212 25.25 -9.89 12.26
C PHE A 212 26.70 -10.40 12.28
N ILE A 213 27.70 -9.56 11.94
CA ILE A 213 29.11 -10.00 11.89
C ILE A 213 29.52 -10.66 13.22
N GLY A 214 29.89 -11.95 13.15
CA GLY A 214 30.35 -12.73 14.31
C GLY A 214 29.26 -13.09 15.32
N ASP A 215 27.99 -12.81 15.02
CA ASP A 215 26.88 -13.00 15.94
C ASP A 215 26.24 -14.40 15.80
N LYS A 216 26.20 -15.14 16.92
CA LYS A 216 25.46 -16.41 17.04
C LYS A 216 24.14 -16.23 17.81
N SER A 217 23.66 -14.99 17.93
CA SER A 217 22.42 -14.71 18.65
C SER A 217 21.21 -15.34 17.98
N TRP A 218 20.15 -15.48 18.78
CA TRP A 218 18.83 -15.94 18.33
C TRP A 218 18.27 -15.11 17.15
N LEU A 219 18.72 -13.86 16.96
CA LEU A 219 18.30 -13.01 15.84
C LEU A 219 18.84 -13.52 14.51
N PHE A 220 20.07 -14.00 14.46
CA PHE A 220 20.65 -14.54 13.22
C PHE A 220 20.07 -15.92 12.89
N GLU A 221 19.83 -16.76 13.90
CA GLU A 221 19.10 -18.02 13.73
C GLU A 221 17.68 -17.80 13.18
N ARG A 222 17.00 -16.76 13.70
CA ARG A 222 15.66 -16.38 13.27
C ARG A 222 15.64 -15.96 11.79
N TYR A 223 16.56 -15.09 11.38
CA TYR A 223 16.76 -14.73 9.96
C TYR A 223 16.91 -15.97 9.06
N ASN A 224 17.76 -16.94 9.46
CA ASN A 224 17.98 -18.15 8.66
C ASN A 224 16.70 -19.01 8.54
N LYS A 225 15.93 -19.16 9.63
CA LYS A 225 14.64 -19.88 9.61
C LYS A 225 13.63 -19.21 8.67
N THR A 226 13.50 -17.89 8.78
CA THR A 226 12.66 -17.04 7.93
C THR A 226 13.00 -17.19 6.45
N LYS A 227 14.29 -17.11 6.12
CA LYS A 227 14.80 -17.26 4.76
C LYS A 227 14.39 -18.60 4.13
N GLU A 228 14.59 -19.69 4.85
CA GLU A 228 14.24 -21.03 4.36
C GLU A 228 12.72 -21.24 4.22
N LYS A 229 11.92 -20.63 5.09
CA LYS A 229 10.46 -20.66 5.00
C LYS A 229 9.97 -19.98 3.71
N ILE A 230 10.47 -18.79 3.38
CA ILE A 230 10.06 -18.08 2.16
C ILE A 230 10.44 -18.88 0.90
N LYS A 231 11.60 -19.55 0.86
CA LYS A 231 11.99 -20.41 -0.27
C LYS A 231 10.96 -21.50 -0.55
N LYS A 232 10.46 -22.17 0.50
CA LYS A 232 9.44 -23.22 0.39
C LYS A 232 8.11 -22.66 -0.14
N ILE A 233 7.65 -21.55 0.43
CA ILE A 233 6.40 -20.87 0.03
C ILE A 233 6.40 -20.54 -1.47
N VAL A 234 7.49 -20.00 -2.00
CA VAL A 234 7.55 -19.57 -3.41
C VAL A 234 7.66 -20.75 -4.37
N LYS A 235 8.39 -21.81 -3.98
CA LYS A 235 8.49 -23.07 -4.75
C LYS A 235 7.16 -23.81 -4.86
N GLY A 236 6.19 -23.48 -4.00
CA GLY A 236 4.91 -24.19 -3.95
C GLY A 236 5.04 -25.53 -3.22
N ASP A 237 6.10 -25.71 -2.42
CA ASP A 237 6.21 -26.82 -1.50
C ASP A 237 5.13 -26.63 -0.43
N ASP A 238 4.18 -27.57 -0.35
CA ASP A 238 2.97 -27.49 0.44
C ASP A 238 3.17 -26.84 1.81
N ILE A 239 2.48 -25.72 2.03
CA ILE A 239 2.21 -25.18 3.35
C ILE A 239 1.04 -26.01 3.88
N LYS A 240 1.33 -27.08 4.64
CA LYS A 240 0.33 -27.73 5.48
C LYS A 240 -0.09 -26.84 6.64
#